data_AF-A0A1Y6CB27-F1
#
_entry.id   AF-A0A1Y6CB27-F1
#
_cell.length_a   1.000
_cell.length_b   1.000
_cell.length_c   1.000
_cell.angle_alpha   90.00
_cell.angle_beta   90.00
_cell.angle_gamma   90.00
#
_symmetry.space_group_name_H-M   'P 1'
#
loop_
_entity.id
_entity.type
_entity.pdbx_description
1 polymer ?
#
loop_
_entity_poly.entity_id
_entity_poly.type
_entity_poly.pdbx_seq_one_letter_code
_entity_poly.pdbx_strand_id
1 'polypeptide(L)' 'MTDQDDKKTPDKAKILSRVVCICKGIPLSKVLEGLEGSDTVADVNRKVGTGCGGCKGERCGPRIKTLLRKYKDQKQKD' A
#
# COMPACT_ATOMS: atom_id res chain seq x y z
N MET A 1 -40.35 8.66 5.74
CA MET A 1 -39.57 8.53 4.49
C MET A 1 -38.30 9.37 4.64
N THR A 2 -37.28 8.83 5.29
CA THR A 2 -35.91 9.34 5.22
C THR A 2 -34.99 8.14 5.42
N ASP A 3 -34.80 7.38 4.35
CA ASP A 3 -33.72 6.41 4.23
C ASP A 3 -32.41 7.21 4.16
N GLN A 4 -31.64 7.21 5.26
CA GLN A 4 -30.32 7.85 5.30
C GLN A 4 -29.21 6.80 5.27
N ASP A 5 -28.48 6.84 4.16
CA ASP A 5 -27.02 6.72 4.07
C ASP A 5 -26.32 5.53 4.75
N ASP A 6 -26.33 4.37 4.08
CA ASP A 6 -25.40 3.26 4.30
C ASP A 6 -24.01 3.57 3.68
N LYS A 7 -23.31 4.60 4.19
CA LYS A 7 -21.87 4.80 3.89
C LYS A 7 -21.04 3.85 4.76
N LYS A 8 -21.02 2.57 4.40
CA LYS A 8 -20.24 1.53 5.09
C LYS A 8 -18.74 1.77 4.93
N THR A 9 -18.17 2.54 5.85
CA THR A 9 -16.71 2.72 5.95
C THR A 9 -16.09 1.34 6.21
N PRO A 10 -15.23 0.81 5.32
CA PRO A 10 -14.64 -0.50 5.53
C PRO A 10 -13.79 -0.49 6.79
N ASP A 11 -13.96 -1.51 7.64
CA ASP A 11 -13.17 -1.71 8.86
C ASP A 11 -11.68 -1.58 8.51
N LYS A 12 -10.98 -0.62 9.11
CA LYS A 12 -9.57 -0.30 8.80
C LYS A 12 -8.67 -1.55 8.82
N ALA A 13 -8.94 -2.47 9.74
CA ALA A 13 -8.25 -3.76 9.85
C ALA A 13 -8.32 -4.60 8.56
N LYS A 14 -9.48 -4.61 7.88
CA LYS A 14 -9.68 -5.34 6.62
C LYS A 14 -8.97 -4.70 5.44
N ILE A 15 -8.65 -3.41 5.50
CA ILE A 15 -7.88 -2.72 4.47
C ILE A 15 -6.38 -3.02 4.64
N LEU A 16 -5.89 -2.99 5.87
CA LEU A 16 -4.47 -3.21 6.19
C LEU A 16 -4.02 -4.65 5.92
N SER A 17 -4.92 -5.63 6.04
CA SER A 17 -4.65 -7.03 5.70
C SER A 17 -4.67 -7.34 4.19
N ARG A 18 -5.07 -6.38 3.33
CA ARG A 18 -5.11 -6.62 1.87
C ARG A 18 -3.71 -6.88 1.33
N VAL A 19 -3.55 -8.00 0.64
CA VAL A 19 -2.28 -8.35 0.00
C VAL A 19 -1.94 -7.36 -1.12
N VAL A 20 -0.71 -6.86 -1.10
CA VAL A 20 -0.13 -5.99 -2.14
C VAL A 20 0.77 -6.82 -3.05
N CYS A 21 1.69 -7.61 -2.49
CA CYS A 21 2.54 -8.51 -3.27
C CYS A 21 2.03 -9.95 -3.15
N ILE A 22 1.25 -10.39 -4.13
CA ILE A 22 0.70 -11.75 -4.14
C ILE A 22 1.78 -12.84 -4.26
N CYS A 23 2.93 -12.57 -4.88
CA CYS A 23 4.01 -13.55 -5.00
C CYS A 23 4.71 -13.85 -3.67
N LYS A 24 4.65 -12.91 -2.73
CA LYS A 24 5.33 -13.00 -1.43
C LYS A 24 4.36 -12.94 -0.25
N GLY A 25 3.05 -12.89 -0.52
CA GLY A 25 2.01 -12.75 0.50
C GLY A 25 2.11 -11.48 1.35
N ILE A 26 2.67 -10.39 0.82
CA ILE A 26 2.96 -9.20 1.63
C ILE A 26 1.69 -8.33 1.74
N PRO A 27 1.20 -8.05 2.96
CA PRO A 27 0.03 -7.22 3.20
C PRO A 27 0.34 -5.72 3.05
N LEU A 28 -0.71 -4.91 2.96
CA LEU A 28 -0.62 -3.46 2.85
C LEU A 28 0.03 -2.83 4.08
N SER A 29 -0.25 -3.30 5.30
CA SER A 29 0.38 -2.81 6.53
C SER A 29 1.90 -2.74 6.43
N LYS A 30 2.52 -3.87 6.06
CA LYS A 30 3.98 -3.97 5.91
C LYS A 30 4.53 -3.07 4.81
N VAL A 31 3.76 -2.85 3.73
CA VAL A 31 4.15 -1.91 2.67
C VAL A 31 4.12 -0.48 3.20
N LEU A 32 3.09 -0.09 3.96
CA LEU A 32 2.96 1.25 4.53
C LEU A 32 4.10 1.57 5.50
N GLU A 33 4.48 0.62 6.37
CA GLU A 33 5.68 0.73 7.23
C GLU A 33 6.94 0.99 6.40
N GLY A 34 7.08 0.30 5.26
CA GLY A 34 8.21 0.50 4.35
C GLY A 34 8.17 1.78 3.52
N LEU A 35 7.06 2.52 3.46
CA LEU A 35 7.02 3.83 2.83
C LEU A 35 7.71 4.88 3.71
N GLU A 36 7.76 4.67 5.03
CA GLU A 36 8.38 5.59 5.96
C GLU A 36 9.90 5.64 5.74
N GLY A 37 10.38 6.81 5.34
CA GLY A 37 11.80 7.04 5.00
C GLY A 37 12.23 6.36 3.69
N SER A 38 11.31 6.14 2.74
CA SER A 38 11.63 5.66 1.40
C SER A 38 11.23 6.68 0.34
N ASP A 39 12.11 6.91 -0.63
CA ASP A 39 11.89 7.90 -1.67
C ASP A 39 11.52 7.32 -3.02
N THR A 40 11.88 6.05 -3.24
CA THR A 40 11.65 5.32 -4.49
C THR A 40 10.96 3.98 -4.25
N VAL A 41 10.32 3.45 -5.28
CA VAL A 41 9.75 2.08 -5.26
C VAL A 41 10.84 1.04 -4.98
N ALA A 42 12.07 1.28 -5.45
CA ALA A 42 13.19 0.39 -5.18
C ALA A 42 13.57 0.35 -3.68
N ASP A 43 13.51 1.49 -2.98
CA ASP A 43 13.74 1.54 -1.53
C ASP A 43 12.68 0.75 -0.77
N VAL A 44 11.41 0.94 -1.14
CA VAL A 44 10.29 0.20 -0.54
C VAL A 44 10.46 -1.30 -0.81
N ASN A 45 10.81 -1.67 -2.04
CA ASN A 45 11.08 -3.07 -2.39
C ASN A 45 12.21 -3.68 -1.55
N ARG A 46 13.30 -2.94 -1.34
CA ARG A 46 14.43 -3.39 -0.50
C ARG A 46 14.04 -3.55 0.97
N LYS A 47 13.31 -2.58 1.55
CA LYS A 47 12.88 -2.62 2.96
C LYS A 47 11.83 -3.71 3.23
N VAL A 48 10.84 -3.82 2.34
CA VAL A 48 9.65 -4.66 2.56
C VAL A 48 9.84 -6.08 2.00
N GLY A 49 10.74 -6.26 1.03
CA GLY A 49 10.92 -7.51 0.30
C GLY A 49 9.92 -7.72 -0.83
N THR A 50 9.38 -6.63 -1.41
CA THR A 50 8.50 -6.67 -2.59
C THR A 50 9.31 -6.59 -3.89
N GLY A 51 8.68 -6.89 -5.03
CA GLY A 51 9.32 -6.73 -6.34
C GLY A 51 10.28 -7.84 -6.77
N CYS A 52 10.69 -8.75 -5.88
CA CYS A 52 11.60 -9.86 -6.18
C CYS A 52 10.91 -11.24 -6.36
N GLY A 53 9.57 -11.26 -6.48
CA GLY A 53 8.81 -12.50 -6.71
C GLY A 53 8.83 -12.94 -8.18
N GLY A 54 8.11 -14.03 -8.50
CA GLY A 54 8.01 -14.56 -9.87
C GLY A 54 7.45 -13.55 -10.90
N CYS A 55 6.70 -12.54 -10.46
CA CYS A 55 6.24 -11.45 -11.32
C CYS A 55 7.24 -10.28 -11.47
N LYS A 56 8.41 -10.33 -10.81
CA LYS A 56 9.46 -9.29 -10.85
C LYS A 56 8.96 -7.86 -10.55
N GLY A 57 7.91 -7.74 -9.74
CA GLY A 57 7.33 -6.46 -9.35
C GLY A 57 6.31 -5.89 -10.32
N GLU A 58 5.98 -6.56 -11.41
CA GLU A 58 5.00 -6.11 -12.41
C GLU A 58 3.63 -5.82 -11.77
N ARG A 59 3.19 -6.68 -10.85
CA ARG A 59 1.85 -6.57 -10.23
C ARG A 59 1.81 -5.60 -9.05
N CYS A 60 2.83 -5.62 -8.19
CA CYS A 60 2.84 -4.79 -6.98
C CYS A 60 3.48 -3.41 -7.19
N GLY A 61 4.39 -3.28 -8.15
CA GLY A 61 5.17 -2.07 -8.42
C GLY A 61 4.31 -0.84 -8.71
N PRO A 62 3.34 -0.89 -9.65
CA PRO A 62 2.44 0.24 -9.92
C PRO A 62 1.66 0.67 -8.67
N ARG A 63 1.18 -0.31 -7.88
CA ARG A 63 0.44 -0.04 -6.65
C ARG A 63 1.32 0.60 -5.57
N ILE A 64 2.55 0.12 -5.39
CA ILE A 64 3.52 0.71 -4.45
C ILE A 64 3.87 2.14 -4.87
N LYS A 65 4.07 2.39 -6.17
CA LYS A 65 4.32 3.74 -6.70
C LYS A 65 3.20 4.71 -6.34
N THR A 66 1.94 4.30 -6.52
CA THR A 66 0.78 5.12 -6.14
C THR A 66 0.71 5.35 -4.63
N LEU A 67 0.95 4.32 -3.82
CA LEU A 67 0.94 4.45 -2.36
C LEU A 67 2.04 5.40 -1.87
N LEU A 68 3.25 5.28 -2.42
CA LEU A 68 4.38 6.14 -2.11
C LEU A 68 4.09 7.61 -2.44
N ARG A 69 3.51 7.87 -3.62
CA ARG A 69 3.08 9.22 -4.01
C ARG A 69 2.06 9.78 -3.02
N LYS A 70 1.00 9.02 -2.72
CA LYS A 70 -0.02 9.44 -1.75
C LYS A 70 0.55 9.73 -0.36
N TYR A 71 1.51 8.93 0.09
CA TYR A 71 2.19 9.13 1.37
C TYR A 71 2.98 10.44 1.41
N LYS A 72 3.70 10.75 0.32
CA LYS A 72 4.42 12.02 0.16
C LYS A 72 3.47 13.23 0.07
N ASP A 73 2.38 13.11 -0.69
CA ASP A 73 1.37 14.15 -0.81
C ASP A 73 0.67 14.45 0.54
N GLN A 74 0.50 13.43 1.40
CA GLN A 74 -0.03 13.60 2.75
C GLN A 74 0.97 14.31 3.68
N LYS A 75 2.26 13.96 3.64
CA LYS A 75 3.31 14.62 4.44
C LYS A 75 3.58 16.08 4.06
N GLN A 76 3.20 16.52 2.87
CA GLN A 76 3.36 17.93 2.44
C GLN A 76 2.20 18.85 2.88
N LYS A 77 1.19 18.32 3.56
CA LYS A 77 0.02 19.08 4.03
C LYS A 77 0.02 19.38 5.53
N ASP A 78 1.06 18.93 6.24
CA ASP A 78 1.33 19.25 7.65
C ASP A 78 2.53 20.21 7.73
#